data_AF-A0A933MC01-F1
#
_entry.id   AF-A0A933MC01-F1
#
_cell.length_a   1.000
_cell.length_b   1.000
_cell.length_c   1.000
_cell.angle_alpha   90.00
_cell.angle_beta   90.00
_cell.angle_gamma   90.00
#
_symmetry.space_group_name_H-M   'P 1'
#
loop_
_entity.id
_entity.type
_entity.pdbx_description
1 polymer ?
#
loop_
_entity_poly.entity_id
_entity_poly.type
_entity_poly.pdbx_seq_one_letter_code
_entity_poly.pdbx_strand_id
1 'polypeptide(L)'
;MQARGLVVLERLDAATYSALQRKLRQNVYHVFHFIGHGGLSERTNEGVLVFTNEFGGGQEVGSLKLAHLFGDHDSLRLVILNACEGARSTRQDPFASVAASLVQREIPAVVAMQFEISDEAALQFSSEFYSVLAEGSAVDTAMSEARKAIWGSVSDLEWGTPVLYMRAPDGVIFDLKNASPIQVPPAVEPPPPIRIEPKQEPSPAQVIRPAPPAAEGAPQAETDIEEQKRRLQEAIDAGKEAARQRKEELMKRFEADKAPSLSVQTTLPAPKIELPARKTNKAGQEMILIPAGEFLMGTTDAEAQRVIREYGKDYEQYVRWEQPQHTVSLDAFYISRYLVTNAEYKKFVDATNYKTPQHWQNGKIP
;
A
#
# COMPACT_ATOMS: atom_id res chain seq x y z
N MET A 1 -3.44 -0.68 -24.82
CA MET A 1 -4.25 -1.92 -24.67
C MET A 1 -5.64 -1.83 -25.30
N GLN A 2 -6.44 -0.78 -25.01
CA GLN A 2 -7.78 -0.61 -25.62
C GLN A 2 -7.76 -0.60 -27.16
N ALA A 3 -6.81 0.13 -27.77
CA ALA A 3 -6.64 0.17 -29.23
C ALA A 3 -6.32 -1.21 -29.86
N ARG A 4 -5.81 -2.17 -29.05
CA ARG A 4 -5.53 -3.54 -29.48
C ARG A 4 -6.69 -4.51 -29.18
N GLY A 5 -7.82 -4.02 -28.64
CA GLY A 5 -8.98 -4.84 -28.29
C GLY A 5 -8.77 -5.79 -27.10
N LEU A 6 -7.67 -5.65 -26.36
CA LEU A 6 -7.30 -6.57 -25.27
C LEU A 6 -7.97 -6.22 -23.94
N VAL A 7 -8.41 -4.98 -23.77
CA VAL A 7 -9.07 -4.49 -22.55
C VAL A 7 -10.18 -3.53 -22.93
N VAL A 8 -11.32 -3.69 -22.25
CA VAL A 8 -12.39 -2.70 -22.18
C VAL A 8 -12.34 -2.07 -20.80
N LEU A 9 -12.19 -0.75 -20.75
CA LEU A 9 -12.19 0.00 -19.50
C LEU A 9 -13.59 0.57 -19.29
N GLU A 10 -14.15 0.31 -18.12
CA GLU A 10 -15.36 0.97 -17.67
C GLU A 10 -15.07 1.64 -16.32
N ARG A 11 -15.36 2.94 -16.25
CA ARG A 11 -15.21 3.72 -15.02
C ARG A 11 -16.57 3.88 -14.36
N LEU A 12 -16.61 3.81 -13.03
CA LEU A 12 -17.81 4.16 -12.28
C LEU A 12 -17.92 5.68 -12.21
N ASP A 13 -18.99 6.24 -12.79
CA ASP A 13 -19.27 7.68 -12.70
C ASP A 13 -19.49 8.14 -11.25
N ALA A 14 -20.09 7.27 -10.44
CA ALA A 14 -20.23 7.44 -9.00
C ALA A 14 -19.60 6.24 -8.29
N ALA A 15 -18.54 6.48 -7.52
CA ALA A 15 -17.82 5.46 -6.75
C ALA A 15 -18.58 5.05 -5.48
N THR A 16 -19.87 4.75 -5.59
CA THR A 16 -20.71 4.26 -4.49
C THR A 16 -20.72 2.73 -4.46
N TYR A 17 -20.91 2.16 -3.27
CA TYR A 17 -21.03 0.70 -3.12
C TYR A 17 -22.19 0.13 -3.95
N SER A 18 -23.33 0.83 -3.98
CA SER A 18 -24.53 0.40 -4.72
C SER A 18 -24.34 0.46 -6.23
N ALA A 19 -23.60 1.44 -6.75
CA ALA A 19 -23.24 1.51 -8.16
C ALA A 19 -22.30 0.36 -8.57
N LEU A 20 -21.27 0.08 -7.76
CA LEU A 20 -20.37 -1.05 -7.99
C LEU A 20 -21.16 -2.38 -8.02
N GLN A 21 -22.01 -2.62 -7.03
CA GLN A 21 -22.83 -3.82 -6.98
C GLN A 21 -23.75 -3.96 -8.20
N ARG A 22 -24.37 -2.86 -8.65
CA ARG A 22 -25.24 -2.88 -9.82
C ARG A 22 -24.47 -3.24 -11.09
N LYS A 23 -23.27 -2.69 -11.27
CA LYS A 23 -22.43 -2.97 -12.43
C LYS A 23 -21.96 -4.43 -12.44
N LEU A 24 -21.41 -4.93 -11.34
CA LEU A 24 -20.99 -6.33 -11.22
C LEU A 24 -22.13 -7.31 -11.55
N ARG A 25 -23.37 -6.99 -11.16
CA ARG A 25 -24.56 -7.80 -11.51
C ARG A 25 -24.97 -7.75 -12.98
N GLN A 26 -24.62 -6.69 -13.71
CA GLN A 26 -25.09 -6.44 -15.08
C GLN A 26 -24.07 -6.88 -16.13
N ASN A 27 -22.79 -6.92 -15.78
CA ASN A 27 -21.70 -7.14 -16.72
C ASN A 27 -20.65 -8.09 -16.14
N VAL A 28 -19.89 -8.72 -17.03
CA VAL A 28 -18.77 -9.60 -16.67
C VAL A 28 -17.48 -8.78 -16.60
N TYR A 29 -16.94 -8.62 -15.40
CA TYR A 29 -15.63 -8.03 -15.17
C TYR A 29 -14.57 -9.05 -14.77
N HIS A 30 -13.34 -8.78 -15.20
CA HIS A 30 -12.18 -9.63 -14.97
C HIS A 30 -11.18 -9.00 -13.99
N VAL A 31 -11.19 -7.67 -13.91
CA VAL A 31 -10.31 -6.85 -13.08
C VAL A 31 -11.15 -5.80 -12.37
N PHE A 32 -10.93 -5.63 -11.07
CA PHE A 32 -11.41 -4.47 -10.32
C PHE A 32 -10.21 -3.62 -9.89
N HIS A 33 -10.19 -2.34 -10.27
CA HIS A 33 -9.14 -1.40 -9.89
C HIS A 33 -9.75 -0.26 -9.08
N PHE A 34 -9.40 -0.18 -7.81
CA PHE A 34 -9.77 0.91 -6.92
C PHE A 34 -8.65 1.94 -6.84
N ILE A 35 -9.00 3.21 -7.06
CA ILE A 35 -8.12 4.36 -6.87
C ILE A 35 -8.83 5.30 -5.90
N GLY A 36 -8.23 5.57 -4.74
CA GLY A 36 -8.85 6.45 -3.75
C GLY A 36 -8.26 6.32 -2.35
N HIS A 37 -9.04 6.67 -1.34
CA HIS A 37 -8.61 6.59 0.04
C HIS A 37 -8.94 5.24 0.65
N GLY A 38 -8.07 4.78 1.53
CA GLY A 38 -8.39 3.73 2.47
C GLY A 38 -7.69 3.96 3.80
N GLY A 39 -7.88 3.04 4.73
CA GLY A 39 -7.28 3.14 6.04
C GLY A 39 -7.79 2.05 6.97
N LEU A 40 -7.64 2.30 8.27
CA LEU A 40 -8.12 1.43 9.32
C LEU A 40 -9.38 2.02 9.95
N SER A 41 -10.47 1.25 9.99
CA SER A 41 -11.68 1.66 10.69
C SER A 41 -11.42 1.70 12.20
N GLU A 42 -11.63 2.86 12.83
CA GLU A 42 -11.46 3.01 14.29
C GLU A 42 -12.42 2.13 15.09
N ARG A 43 -13.56 1.74 14.49
CA ARG A 43 -14.60 0.96 15.15
C ARG A 43 -14.28 -0.53 15.17
N THR A 44 -13.67 -1.06 14.10
CA THR A 44 -13.44 -2.49 13.93
C THR A 44 -11.97 -2.88 13.95
N ASN A 45 -11.06 -1.90 13.85
CA ASN A 45 -9.63 -2.13 13.68
C ASN A 45 -9.35 -3.04 12.46
N GLU A 46 -10.13 -2.86 11.39
CA GLU A 46 -10.02 -3.58 10.12
C GLU A 46 -9.74 -2.60 8.98
N GLY A 47 -9.05 -3.07 7.94
CA GLY A 47 -8.84 -2.28 6.73
C GLY A 47 -10.14 -1.98 5.99
N VAL A 48 -10.28 -0.73 5.55
CA VAL A 48 -11.44 -0.23 4.82
C VAL A 48 -11.01 0.56 3.58
N LEU A 49 -11.84 0.51 2.54
CA LEU A 49 -11.78 1.42 1.40
C LEU A 49 -12.87 2.48 1.56
N VAL A 50 -12.57 3.72 1.18
CA VAL A 50 -13.53 4.83 1.27
C VAL A 50 -14.22 5.00 -0.08
N PHE A 51 -15.50 4.65 -0.13
CA PHE A 51 -16.40 4.89 -1.26
C PHE A 51 -17.14 6.20 -1.06
N THR A 52 -17.77 6.73 -2.10
CA THR A 52 -18.70 7.85 -1.98
C THR A 52 -20.05 7.34 -1.47
N ASN A 53 -20.69 8.07 -0.56
CA ASN A 53 -22.08 7.86 -0.15
C ASN A 53 -23.05 8.64 -1.05
N GLU A 54 -24.35 8.43 -0.89
CA GLU A 54 -25.37 9.06 -1.74
C GLU A 54 -25.45 10.59 -1.61
N PHE A 55 -24.82 11.17 -0.58
CA PHE A 55 -24.75 12.61 -0.31
C PHE A 55 -23.39 13.23 -0.66
N GLY A 56 -22.48 12.48 -1.29
CA GLY A 56 -21.14 12.96 -1.69
C GLY A 56 -20.07 12.88 -0.60
N GLY A 57 -20.40 12.35 0.59
CA GLY A 57 -19.42 12.11 1.67
C GLY A 57 -18.73 10.74 1.55
N GLY A 58 -17.76 10.47 2.42
CA GLY A 58 -17.09 9.16 2.50
C GLY A 58 -17.97 8.08 3.16
N GLN A 59 -17.86 6.86 2.67
CA GLN A 59 -18.42 5.65 3.24
C GLN A 59 -17.30 4.60 3.33
N GLU A 60 -16.97 4.17 4.55
CA GLU A 60 -16.05 3.07 4.77
C GLU A 60 -16.70 1.74 4.35
N VAL A 61 -15.98 0.98 3.54
CA VAL A 61 -16.35 -0.36 3.08
C VAL A 61 -15.24 -1.33 3.46
N GLY A 62 -15.53 -2.20 4.42
CA GLY A 62 -14.58 -3.19 4.92
C GLY A 62 -14.41 -4.41 4.01
N SER A 63 -13.35 -5.16 4.28
CA SER A 63 -12.92 -6.34 3.52
C SER A 63 -14.01 -7.39 3.35
N LEU A 64 -14.75 -7.74 4.40
CA LEU A 64 -15.81 -8.74 4.35
C LEU A 64 -16.94 -8.34 3.39
N LYS A 65 -17.28 -7.06 3.34
CA LYS A 65 -18.36 -6.56 2.47
C LYS A 65 -17.94 -6.62 0.99
N LEU A 66 -16.71 -6.22 0.69
CA LEU A 66 -16.11 -6.37 -0.65
C LEU A 66 -15.99 -7.83 -1.06
N ALA A 67 -15.54 -8.69 -0.15
CA ALA A 67 -15.32 -10.09 -0.44
C ALA A 67 -16.64 -10.85 -0.68
N HIS A 68 -17.74 -10.47 -0.01
CA HIS A 68 -19.07 -10.98 -0.37
C HIS A 68 -19.48 -10.49 -1.76
N LEU A 69 -19.25 -9.21 -2.06
CA LEU A 69 -19.63 -8.65 -3.34
C LEU A 69 -18.89 -9.29 -4.52
N PHE A 70 -17.61 -9.62 -4.34
CA PHE A 70 -16.78 -10.24 -5.36
C PHE A 70 -16.93 -11.76 -5.42
N GLY A 71 -17.29 -12.41 -4.31
CA GLY A 71 -17.52 -13.86 -4.27
C GLY A 71 -18.67 -14.32 -5.16
N ASP A 72 -19.60 -13.44 -5.52
CA ASP A 72 -20.68 -13.72 -6.47
C ASP A 72 -20.24 -13.50 -7.95
N HIS A 73 -18.97 -13.18 -8.20
CA HIS A 73 -18.45 -12.75 -9.50
C HIS A 73 -17.25 -13.59 -9.95
N ASP A 74 -17.48 -14.87 -10.27
CA ASP A 74 -16.46 -15.89 -10.61
C ASP A 74 -15.44 -15.48 -11.68
N SER A 75 -15.83 -14.57 -12.58
CA SER A 75 -14.93 -14.07 -13.62
C SER A 75 -13.88 -13.09 -13.10
N LEU A 76 -14.01 -12.58 -11.87
CA LEU A 76 -13.05 -11.65 -11.28
C LEU A 76 -11.76 -12.40 -10.94
N ARG A 77 -10.67 -12.04 -11.61
CA ARG A 77 -9.37 -12.71 -11.44
C ARG A 77 -8.36 -11.84 -10.71
N LEU A 78 -8.53 -10.52 -10.77
CA LEU A 78 -7.59 -9.56 -10.24
C LEU A 78 -8.30 -8.40 -9.54
N VAL A 79 -7.81 -8.05 -8.36
CA VAL A 79 -8.16 -6.81 -7.67
C VAL A 79 -6.89 -5.97 -7.48
N ILE A 80 -6.95 -4.68 -7.80
CA ILE A 80 -5.89 -3.71 -7.53
C ILE A 80 -6.45 -2.65 -6.58
N LEU A 81 -5.84 -2.53 -5.42
CA LEU A 81 -6.18 -1.56 -4.39
C LEU A 81 -5.08 -0.49 -4.37
N ASN A 82 -5.20 0.47 -5.28
CA ASN A 82 -4.33 1.62 -5.34
C ASN A 82 -4.88 2.71 -4.41
N ALA A 83 -4.74 2.47 -3.11
CA ALA A 83 -5.28 3.32 -2.07
C ALA A 83 -4.18 3.94 -1.22
N CYS A 84 -4.20 5.27 -1.06
CA CYS A 84 -3.26 6.01 -0.22
C CYS A 84 -3.87 6.25 1.18
N GLU A 85 -3.01 6.26 2.19
CA GLU A 85 -3.37 6.45 3.60
C GLU A 85 -3.96 7.87 3.79
N GLY A 86 -5.19 7.96 4.29
CA GLY A 86 -5.74 9.22 4.78
C GLY A 86 -5.29 9.46 6.21
N ALA A 87 -4.07 9.94 6.43
CA ALA A 87 -3.53 10.45 7.70
C ALA A 87 -4.03 9.74 8.98
N ARG A 88 -3.56 8.52 9.29
CA ARG A 88 -3.58 8.00 10.67
C ARG A 88 -2.66 6.80 10.90
N SER A 89 -1.48 7.12 11.43
CA SER A 89 -0.44 6.24 11.94
C SER A 89 -0.98 5.13 12.86
N THR A 90 -1.06 3.89 12.38
CA THR A 90 -1.13 2.70 13.24
C THR A 90 -0.25 1.57 12.68
N ARG A 91 0.43 0.84 13.59
CA ARG A 91 1.44 -0.22 13.36
C ARG A 91 0.90 -1.51 12.69
N GLN A 92 -0.25 -1.49 12.04
CA GLN A 92 -0.82 -2.66 11.37
C GLN A 92 -1.11 -2.29 9.92
N ASP A 93 -0.59 -3.10 8.98
CA ASP A 93 -0.87 -2.94 7.55
C ASP A 93 -2.38 -3.14 7.29
N PRO A 94 -3.17 -2.06 7.09
CA PRO A 94 -4.61 -2.16 6.98
C PRO A 94 -5.00 -2.82 5.66
N PHE A 95 -4.21 -2.63 4.59
CA PHE A 95 -4.51 -3.15 3.27
C PHE A 95 -4.04 -4.59 3.08
N ALA A 96 -3.03 -5.04 3.82
CA ALA A 96 -2.77 -6.46 4.00
C ALA A 96 -4.02 -7.19 4.51
N SER A 97 -4.79 -6.57 5.42
CA SER A 97 -6.01 -7.20 5.94
C SER A 97 -7.12 -7.31 4.88
N VAL A 98 -7.28 -6.30 4.02
CA VAL A 98 -8.26 -6.35 2.92
C VAL A 98 -7.80 -7.33 1.84
N ALA A 99 -6.56 -7.24 1.39
CA ALA A 99 -6.02 -8.09 0.34
C ALA A 99 -5.97 -9.56 0.77
N ALA A 100 -5.51 -9.85 2.00
CA ALA A 100 -5.53 -11.21 2.52
C ALA A 100 -6.96 -11.77 2.62
N SER A 101 -7.94 -10.97 3.06
CA SER A 101 -9.34 -11.40 3.13
C SER A 101 -9.92 -11.71 1.74
N LEU A 102 -9.55 -10.93 0.73
CA LEU A 102 -9.98 -11.14 -0.66
C LEU A 102 -9.37 -12.41 -1.26
N VAL A 103 -8.09 -12.68 -1.04
CA VAL A 103 -7.43 -13.93 -1.48
C VAL A 103 -7.94 -15.16 -0.72
N GLN A 104 -8.27 -15.02 0.56
CA GLN A 104 -8.90 -16.09 1.33
C GLN A 104 -10.29 -16.45 0.79
N ARG A 105 -11.00 -15.49 0.18
CA ARG A 105 -12.32 -15.66 -0.45
C ARG A 105 -12.23 -15.79 -1.96
N GLU A 106 -11.25 -16.57 -2.40
CA GLU A 106 -11.12 -17.13 -3.75
C GLU A 106 -10.72 -16.17 -4.88
N ILE A 107 -10.44 -14.89 -4.60
CA ILE A 107 -9.84 -14.01 -5.61
C ILE A 107 -8.42 -14.50 -5.93
N PRO A 108 -8.08 -14.80 -7.20
CA PRO A 108 -6.80 -15.41 -7.56
C PRO A 108 -5.58 -14.55 -7.21
N ALA A 109 -5.67 -13.24 -7.41
CA ALA A 109 -4.61 -12.28 -7.15
C ALA A 109 -5.16 -10.92 -6.71
N VAL A 110 -4.49 -10.32 -5.74
CA VAL A 110 -4.79 -8.98 -5.23
C VAL A 110 -3.49 -8.18 -5.09
N VAL A 111 -3.44 -7.00 -5.69
CA VAL A 111 -2.38 -6.02 -5.44
C VAL A 111 -2.89 -4.98 -4.45
N ALA A 112 -2.10 -4.68 -3.43
CA ALA A 112 -2.39 -3.63 -2.46
C ALA A 112 -1.13 -2.82 -2.13
N MET A 113 -1.31 -1.61 -1.63
CA MET A 113 -0.21 -0.72 -1.26
C MET A 113 0.09 -0.87 0.24
N GLN A 114 1.35 -1.12 0.60
CA GLN A 114 1.79 -1.21 2.02
C GLN A 114 2.21 0.15 2.61
N PHE A 115 2.43 1.14 1.75
CA PHE A 115 2.74 2.55 2.08
C PHE A 115 1.92 3.48 1.18
N GLU A 116 1.95 4.78 1.46
CA GLU A 116 1.47 5.78 0.49
C GLU A 116 2.28 5.69 -0.81
N ILE A 117 1.59 5.83 -1.93
CA ILE A 117 2.18 5.89 -3.27
C ILE A 117 1.81 7.23 -3.92
N SER A 118 2.79 7.90 -4.51
CA SER A 118 2.57 9.12 -5.27
C SER A 118 1.74 8.85 -6.53
N ASP A 119 1.00 9.86 -7.01
CA ASP A 119 0.24 9.76 -8.26
C ASP A 119 1.11 9.36 -9.46
N GLU A 120 2.37 9.85 -9.49
CA GLU A 120 3.33 9.53 -10.54
C GLU A 120 3.77 8.06 -10.47
N ALA A 121 4.13 7.56 -9.28
CA ALA A 121 4.47 6.15 -9.08
C ALA A 121 3.27 5.24 -9.33
N ALA A 122 2.07 5.63 -8.93
CA ALA A 122 0.82 4.92 -9.19
C ALA A 122 0.50 4.81 -10.69
N LEU A 123 0.72 5.90 -11.44
CA LEU A 123 0.54 5.91 -12.89
C LEU A 123 1.58 5.03 -13.58
N GLN A 124 2.85 5.13 -13.19
CA GLN A 124 3.92 4.30 -13.75
C GLN A 124 3.71 2.82 -13.42
N PHE A 125 3.34 2.51 -12.18
CA PHE A 125 2.94 1.18 -11.73
C PHE A 125 1.84 0.62 -12.64
N SER A 126 0.72 1.34 -12.75
CA SER A 126 -0.45 0.87 -13.49
C SER A 126 -0.14 0.69 -14.97
N SER A 127 0.60 1.62 -15.57
CA SER A 127 0.98 1.58 -16.98
C SER A 127 1.81 0.34 -17.30
N GLU A 128 2.88 0.11 -16.55
CA GLU A 128 3.77 -1.02 -16.79
C GLU A 128 3.09 -2.35 -16.43
N PHE A 129 2.45 -2.41 -15.26
CA PHE A 129 1.79 -3.62 -14.76
C PHE A 129 0.75 -4.13 -15.76
N TYR A 130 -0.14 -3.27 -16.24
CA TYR A 130 -1.16 -3.67 -17.21
C TYR A 130 -0.58 -4.00 -18.58
N SER A 131 0.48 -3.32 -19.00
CA SER A 131 1.15 -3.62 -20.28
C SER A 131 1.72 -5.03 -20.28
N VAL A 132 2.48 -5.40 -19.24
CA VAL A 132 3.06 -6.74 -19.08
C VAL A 132 1.97 -7.80 -18.90
N LEU A 133 0.90 -7.49 -18.18
CA LEU A 133 -0.23 -8.41 -18.02
C LEU A 133 -0.97 -8.66 -19.34
N ALA A 134 -1.11 -7.64 -20.18
CA ALA A 134 -1.74 -7.75 -21.51
C ALA A 134 -0.89 -8.54 -22.52
N GLU A 135 0.38 -8.79 -22.23
CA GLU A 135 1.24 -9.69 -22.99
C GLU A 135 0.99 -11.17 -22.63
N GLY A 136 0.14 -11.45 -21.63
CA GLY A 136 -0.16 -12.78 -21.14
C GLY A 136 0.84 -13.30 -20.12
N SER A 137 1.64 -12.41 -19.53
CA SER A 137 2.59 -12.73 -18.46
C SER A 137 1.89 -13.05 -17.14
N ALA A 138 2.56 -13.82 -16.30
CA ALA A 138 2.11 -14.06 -14.93
C ALA A 138 2.09 -12.74 -14.11
N VAL A 139 1.17 -12.66 -13.15
CA VAL A 139 0.91 -11.43 -12.38
C VAL A 139 2.10 -11.02 -11.51
N ASP A 140 2.89 -11.97 -11.03
CA ASP A 140 4.14 -11.74 -10.29
C ASP A 140 5.25 -11.16 -11.18
N THR A 141 5.29 -11.56 -12.45
CA THR A 141 6.15 -10.97 -13.47
C THR A 141 5.73 -9.52 -13.74
N ALA A 142 4.43 -9.28 -13.92
CA ALA A 142 3.88 -7.93 -14.09
C ALA A 142 4.21 -7.02 -12.89
N MET A 143 4.12 -7.55 -11.66
CA MET A 143 4.58 -6.83 -10.46
C MET A 143 6.07 -6.52 -10.51
N SER A 144 6.91 -7.50 -10.86
CA SER A 144 8.36 -7.33 -10.89
C SER A 144 8.78 -6.26 -11.89
N GLU A 145 8.17 -6.23 -13.08
CA GLU A 145 8.45 -5.19 -14.07
C GLU A 145 7.91 -3.82 -13.64
N ALA A 146 6.71 -3.76 -13.07
CA ALA A 146 6.16 -2.51 -12.55
C ALA A 146 7.05 -1.89 -11.46
N ARG A 147 7.61 -2.71 -10.56
CA ARG A 147 8.57 -2.24 -9.55
C ARG A 147 9.86 -1.68 -10.17
N LYS A 148 10.40 -2.33 -11.21
CA LYS A 148 11.57 -1.81 -11.94
C LYS A 148 11.24 -0.49 -12.64
N ALA A 149 10.04 -0.35 -13.19
CA ALA A 149 9.60 0.88 -13.82
C ALA A 149 9.51 2.04 -12.81
N ILE A 150 8.95 1.82 -11.61
CA ILE A 150 8.93 2.83 -10.54
C ILE A 150 10.36 3.20 -10.11
N TRP A 151 11.22 2.20 -9.86
CA TRP A 151 12.63 2.41 -9.50
C TRP A 151 13.38 3.23 -10.56
N GLY A 152 13.23 2.87 -11.83
CA GLY A 152 14.01 3.46 -12.92
C GLY A 152 13.53 4.84 -13.38
N SER A 153 12.36 5.31 -12.93
CA SER A 153 11.76 6.55 -13.47
C SER A 153 11.17 7.52 -12.46
N VAL A 154 10.80 7.07 -11.25
CA VAL A 154 10.07 7.92 -10.29
C VAL A 154 10.81 8.04 -8.95
N SER A 155 11.15 6.91 -8.31
CA SER A 155 11.64 6.93 -6.93
C SER A 155 12.41 5.66 -6.55
N ASP A 156 13.53 5.85 -5.85
CA ASP A 156 14.32 4.76 -5.24
C ASP A 156 13.62 4.12 -4.02
N LEU A 157 12.47 4.64 -3.58
CA LEU A 157 11.77 4.19 -2.36
C LEU A 157 10.37 3.61 -2.64
N GLU A 158 9.63 4.17 -3.59
CA GLU A 158 8.21 3.81 -3.82
C GLU A 158 8.03 2.49 -4.59
N TRP A 159 9.09 1.96 -5.19
CA TRP A 159 9.05 0.66 -5.87
C TRP A 159 8.61 -0.49 -4.92
N GLY A 160 8.88 -0.35 -3.62
CA GLY A 160 8.52 -1.34 -2.61
C GLY A 160 7.04 -1.27 -2.23
N THR A 161 6.35 -0.17 -2.51
CA THR A 161 4.99 0.10 -2.04
C THR A 161 3.94 -0.92 -2.52
N PRO A 162 3.92 -1.34 -3.80
CA PRO A 162 2.96 -2.34 -4.27
C PRO A 162 3.31 -3.75 -3.80
N VAL A 163 2.38 -4.42 -3.12
CA VAL A 163 2.48 -5.81 -2.61
C VAL A 163 1.46 -6.69 -3.31
N LEU A 164 1.90 -7.88 -3.73
CA LEU A 164 1.06 -8.89 -4.37
C LEU A 164 0.71 -10.00 -3.38
N TYR A 165 -0.58 -10.23 -3.21
CA TYR A 165 -1.16 -11.38 -2.53
C TYR A 165 -1.75 -12.29 -3.60
N MET A 166 -1.37 -13.56 -3.61
CA MET A 166 -1.86 -14.49 -4.61
C MET A 166 -2.12 -15.87 -4.02
N ARG A 167 -3.10 -16.55 -4.61
CA ARG A 167 -3.34 -17.99 -4.44
C ARG A 167 -3.24 -18.77 -5.75
N ALA A 168 -3.17 -18.06 -6.89
CA ALA A 168 -2.93 -18.69 -8.19
C ALA A 168 -1.54 -19.37 -8.18
N PRO A 169 -1.45 -20.69 -8.41
CA PRO A 169 -0.23 -21.45 -8.20
C PRO A 169 0.90 -21.10 -9.20
N ASP A 170 0.54 -20.61 -10.38
CA ASP A 170 1.45 -20.26 -11.48
C ASP A 170 1.45 -18.75 -11.80
N GLY A 171 0.65 -17.95 -11.06
CA GLY A 171 0.49 -16.52 -11.30
C GLY A 171 -0.20 -16.17 -12.62
N VAL A 172 -0.60 -17.14 -13.45
CA VAL A 172 -1.27 -16.90 -14.74
C VAL A 172 -2.78 -16.82 -14.50
N ILE A 173 -3.31 -15.61 -14.48
CA ILE A 173 -4.72 -15.36 -14.11
C ILE A 173 -5.64 -15.08 -15.29
N PHE A 174 -5.08 -14.89 -16.49
CA PHE A 174 -5.81 -14.67 -17.75
C PHE A 174 -5.30 -15.57 -18.88
N ASP A 175 -6.21 -16.22 -19.59
CA ASP A 175 -5.91 -16.88 -20.86
C ASP A 175 -6.24 -15.93 -22.02
N LEU A 176 -5.25 -15.13 -22.43
CA LEU A 176 -5.39 -14.18 -23.54
C LEU A 176 -5.24 -14.84 -24.91
N LYS A 177 -4.81 -16.10 -24.99
CA LYS A 177 -4.60 -16.81 -26.27
C LYS A 177 -5.91 -17.32 -26.86
N ASN A 178 -6.87 -17.63 -26.00
CA ASN A 178 -8.23 -18.07 -26.37
C ASN A 178 -9.28 -16.96 -26.26
N ALA A 179 -8.88 -15.72 -25.99
CA ALA A 179 -9.79 -14.59 -25.90
C ALA A 179 -10.38 -14.25 -27.28
N SER A 180 -11.70 -14.36 -27.41
CA SER A 180 -12.41 -13.81 -28.56
C SER A 180 -12.35 -12.27 -28.48
N PRO A 181 -12.02 -11.56 -29.59
CA PRO A 181 -12.00 -10.11 -29.58
C PRO A 181 -13.35 -9.55 -29.13
N ILE A 182 -13.36 -8.80 -28.03
CA ILE A 182 -14.56 -8.07 -27.63
C ILE A 182 -14.75 -6.93 -28.62
N GLN A 183 -15.96 -6.76 -29.17
CA GLN A 183 -16.31 -5.54 -29.90
C GLN A 183 -16.19 -4.36 -28.94
N VAL A 184 -15.10 -3.62 -29.06
CA VAL A 184 -14.88 -2.40 -28.28
C VAL A 184 -15.88 -1.36 -28.79
N PRO A 185 -16.82 -0.85 -27.97
CA PRO A 185 -17.59 0.32 -28.33
C PRO A 185 -16.62 1.47 -28.66
N PRO A 186 -16.91 2.34 -29.64
CA PRO A 186 -15.99 3.42 -30.01
C PRO A 186 -15.57 4.19 -28.76
N ALA A 187 -14.26 4.41 -28.62
CA ALA A 187 -13.68 5.11 -27.49
C ALA A 187 -14.41 6.46 -27.31
N VAL A 188 -15.08 6.63 -26.18
CA VAL A 188 -15.54 7.95 -25.75
C VAL A 188 -14.25 8.76 -25.55
N GLU A 189 -14.14 9.88 -26.26
CA GLU A 189 -12.99 10.80 -26.12
C GLU A 189 -12.73 11.05 -24.63
N PRO A 190 -11.46 11.09 -24.20
CA PRO A 190 -11.16 11.50 -22.83
C PRO A 190 -11.83 12.85 -22.60
N PRO A 191 -12.59 13.03 -21.50
CA PRO A 191 -13.13 14.33 -21.19
C PRO A 191 -11.95 15.31 -21.16
N PRO A 192 -12.11 16.52 -21.72
CA PRO A 192 -11.05 17.52 -21.70
C PRO A 192 -10.58 17.69 -20.25
N PRO A 193 -9.27 17.96 -20.03
CA PRO A 193 -8.77 18.22 -18.69
C PRO A 193 -9.69 19.25 -18.04
N ILE A 194 -10.14 18.97 -16.82
CA ILE A 194 -10.94 19.92 -16.04
C ILE A 194 -10.04 21.14 -15.85
N ARG A 195 -10.24 22.13 -16.71
CA ARG A 195 -9.72 23.46 -16.52
C ARG A 195 -10.53 23.98 -15.35
N ILE A 196 -9.94 23.98 -14.16
CA ILE A 196 -10.42 24.83 -13.08
C ILE A 196 -10.21 26.24 -13.61
N GLU A 197 -11.24 26.78 -14.27
CA GLU A 197 -11.25 28.20 -14.57
C GLU A 197 -11.12 28.89 -13.20
N PRO A 198 -10.20 29.86 -13.05
CA PRO A 198 -10.18 30.68 -11.86
C PRO A 198 -11.59 31.21 -11.71
N LYS A 199 -12.24 30.83 -10.61
CA LYS A 199 -13.57 31.32 -10.25
C LYS A 199 -13.51 32.82 -10.41
N GLN A 200 -14.21 33.36 -11.41
CA GLN A 200 -14.31 34.81 -11.58
C GLN A 200 -14.76 35.36 -10.24
N GLU A 201 -13.89 36.14 -9.62
CA GLU A 201 -14.30 36.96 -8.49
C GLU A 201 -15.52 37.77 -8.96
N PRO A 202 -16.61 37.77 -8.18
CA PRO A 202 -17.76 38.56 -8.56
C PRO A 202 -17.32 40.03 -8.74
N SER A 203 -17.62 40.57 -9.91
CA SER A 203 -17.43 41.99 -10.22
C SER A 203 -18.05 42.83 -9.09
N PRO A 204 -17.36 43.87 -8.59
CA PRO A 204 -17.85 44.62 -7.45
C PRO A 204 -19.15 45.31 -7.84
N ALA A 205 -20.25 44.91 -7.19
CA ALA A 205 -21.48 45.68 -7.21
C ALA A 205 -21.15 47.12 -6.78
N GLN A 206 -21.54 48.08 -7.62
CA GLN A 206 -21.40 49.50 -7.31
C GLN A 206 -22.15 49.83 -6.03
N VAL A 207 -21.41 49.92 -4.92
CA VAL A 207 -21.90 50.55 -3.71
C VAL A 207 -21.83 52.06 -3.94
N ILE A 208 -22.99 52.68 -4.14
CA ILE A 208 -23.14 54.12 -4.08
C ILE A 208 -22.72 54.54 -2.66
N ARG A 209 -21.57 55.21 -2.53
CA ARG A 209 -21.09 55.78 -1.28
C ARG A 209 -21.82 57.10 -1.03
N PRO A 210 -22.48 57.30 0.12
CA PRO A 210 -22.75 58.66 0.59
C PRO A 210 -21.42 59.32 1.02
N ALA A 211 -21.33 60.64 0.83
CA ALA A 211 -20.16 61.44 1.19
C ALA A 211 -19.86 61.37 2.70
N PRO A 212 -18.58 61.43 3.10
CA PRO A 212 -18.20 61.32 4.51
C PRO A 212 -18.53 62.60 5.27
N PRO A 213 -19.07 62.53 6.51
CA PRO A 213 -19.01 63.68 7.41
C PRO A 213 -17.57 63.87 7.90
N ALA A 214 -17.26 65.13 8.19
CA ALA A 214 -15.94 65.61 8.60
C ALA A 214 -15.39 64.86 9.82
N ALA A 215 -14.07 64.71 9.82
CA ALA A 215 -13.27 64.09 10.85
C ALA A 215 -13.42 64.77 12.21
N GLU A 216 -13.70 63.99 13.26
CA GLU A 216 -13.38 64.28 14.65
C GLU A 216 -13.34 62.97 15.46
N GLY A 217 -12.18 62.62 16.03
CA GLY A 217 -12.05 61.58 17.08
C GLY A 217 -11.18 60.35 16.78
N ALA A 218 -9.85 60.49 16.72
CA ALA A 218 -8.88 59.39 16.81
C ALA A 218 -8.20 59.45 18.19
N PRO A 219 -8.48 58.49 19.11
CA PRO A 219 -7.42 57.57 19.54
C PRO A 219 -7.87 56.16 19.99
N GLN A 220 -9.14 55.76 19.86
CA GLN A 220 -9.68 54.53 20.51
C GLN A 220 -9.72 53.25 19.63
N ALA A 221 -9.60 53.36 18.30
CA ALA A 221 -9.78 52.20 17.40
C ALA A 221 -8.51 51.37 17.17
N GLU A 222 -7.31 51.95 17.29
CA GLU A 222 -6.04 51.21 17.13
C GLU A 222 -5.71 50.35 18.36
N THR A 223 -6.05 50.82 19.56
CA THR A 223 -5.89 50.08 20.81
C THR A 223 -6.72 48.80 20.88
N ASP A 224 -7.86 48.76 20.20
CA ASP A 224 -8.81 47.63 20.22
C ASP A 224 -8.32 46.47 19.33
N ILE A 225 -7.63 46.78 18.21
CA ILE A 225 -7.04 45.77 17.31
C ILE A 225 -5.78 45.14 17.94
N GLU A 226 -4.95 45.95 18.61
CA GLU A 226 -3.76 45.45 19.31
C GLU A 226 -4.16 44.51 20.47
N GLU A 227 -5.24 44.85 21.19
CA GLU A 227 -5.77 44.03 22.27
C GLU A 227 -6.38 42.71 21.74
N GLN A 228 -7.08 42.75 20.61
CA GLN A 228 -7.60 41.54 19.95
C GLN A 228 -6.50 40.59 19.47
N LYS A 229 -5.40 41.13 18.90
CA LYS A 229 -4.24 40.32 18.50
C LYS A 229 -3.57 39.66 19.70
N ARG A 230 -3.43 40.38 20.82
CA ARG A 230 -2.88 39.83 22.05
C ARG A 230 -3.74 38.67 22.58
N ARG A 231 -5.06 38.84 22.61
CA ARG A 231 -5.99 37.79 23.04
C ARG A 231 -5.96 36.55 22.14
N LEU A 232 -5.81 36.72 20.82
CA LEU A 232 -5.67 35.61 19.88
C LEU A 232 -4.36 34.85 20.10
N GLN A 233 -3.26 35.56 20.33
CA GLN A 233 -1.96 34.95 20.57
C GLN A 233 -1.94 34.18 21.90
N GLU A 234 -2.51 34.75 22.97
CA GLU A 234 -2.68 34.09 24.26
C GLU A 234 -3.52 32.81 24.14
N ALA A 235 -4.57 32.81 23.31
CA ALA A 235 -5.39 31.62 23.06
C ALA A 235 -4.63 30.53 22.29
N ILE A 236 -3.78 30.91 21.33
CA ILE A 236 -2.94 29.97 20.58
C ILE A 236 -1.91 29.31 21.51
N ASP A 237 -1.26 30.10 22.35
CA ASP A 237 -0.22 29.60 23.26
C ASP A 237 -0.83 28.73 24.37
N ALA A 238 -2.01 29.11 24.89
CA ALA A 238 -2.79 28.26 25.79
C ALA A 238 -3.20 26.93 25.12
N GLY A 239 -3.59 26.95 23.85
CA GLY A 239 -3.93 25.75 23.08
C GLY A 239 -2.73 24.81 22.88
N LYS A 240 -1.54 25.36 22.59
CA LYS A 240 -0.29 24.58 22.45
C LYS A 240 0.11 23.94 23.77
N GLU A 241 0.01 24.67 24.88
CA GLU A 241 0.37 24.13 26.19
C GLU A 241 -0.62 23.06 26.66
N ALA A 242 -1.92 23.26 26.40
CA ALA A 242 -2.93 22.22 26.64
C ALA A 242 -2.69 20.96 25.81
N ALA A 243 -2.26 21.09 24.55
CA ALA A 243 -1.89 19.95 23.71
C ALA A 243 -0.64 19.23 24.24
N ARG A 244 0.35 19.96 24.74
CA ARG A 244 1.57 19.40 25.35
C ARG A 244 1.26 18.62 26.62
N GLN A 245 0.45 19.19 27.51
CA GLN A 245 -0.01 18.53 28.74
C GLN A 245 -0.85 17.28 28.43
N ARG A 246 -1.74 17.35 27.44
CA ARG A 246 -2.54 16.20 27.01
C ARG A 246 -1.68 15.09 26.41
N LYS A 247 -0.63 15.44 25.66
CA LYS A 247 0.37 14.48 25.16
C LYS A 247 1.15 13.83 26.29
N GLU A 248 1.60 14.59 27.29
CA GLU A 248 2.29 14.04 28.47
C GLU A 248 1.37 13.13 29.31
N GLU A 249 0.09 13.49 29.46
CA GLU A 249 -0.90 12.66 30.14
C GLU A 249 -1.20 11.37 29.37
N LEU A 250 -1.34 11.45 28.04
CA LEU A 250 -1.50 10.28 27.17
C LEU A 250 -0.29 9.35 27.23
N MET A 251 0.93 9.88 27.24
CA MET A 251 2.15 9.08 27.36
C MET A 251 2.27 8.42 28.74
N LYS A 252 1.86 9.10 29.82
CA LYS A 252 1.78 8.50 31.16
C LYS A 252 0.73 7.40 31.23
N ARG A 253 -0.44 7.58 30.60
CA ARG A 253 -1.47 6.52 30.52
C ARG A 253 -0.99 5.34 29.68
N PHE A 254 -0.31 5.59 28.57
CA PHE A 254 0.25 4.53 27.72
C PHE A 254 1.29 3.67 28.45
N GLU A 255 2.16 4.27 29.27
CA GLU A 255 3.10 3.50 30.10
C GLU A 255 2.40 2.83 31.30
N ALA A 256 1.32 3.39 31.84
CA ALA A 256 0.54 2.76 32.91
C ALA A 256 -0.34 1.58 32.42
N ASP A 257 -0.87 1.67 31.19
CA ASP A 257 -1.69 0.64 30.53
C ASP A 257 -0.85 -0.42 29.80
N LYS A 258 0.48 -0.36 29.94
CA LYS A 258 1.41 -1.40 29.52
C LYS A 258 1.18 -2.62 30.42
N ALA A 259 0.12 -3.36 30.13
CA ALA A 259 -0.17 -4.61 30.82
C ALA A 259 1.09 -5.48 30.73
N PRO A 260 1.54 -6.10 31.85
CA PRO A 260 2.61 -7.07 31.78
C PRO A 260 2.18 -8.10 30.75
N SER A 261 3.00 -8.33 29.74
CA SER A 261 2.76 -9.32 28.70
C SER A 261 2.33 -10.62 29.38
N LEU A 262 1.05 -10.96 29.26
CA LEU A 262 0.54 -12.26 29.66
C LEU A 262 1.17 -13.27 28.69
N SER A 263 2.32 -13.81 29.10
CA SER A 263 2.86 -15.02 28.51
C SER A 263 1.84 -16.11 28.77
N VAL A 264 1.07 -16.45 27.73
CA VAL A 264 0.26 -17.66 27.75
C VAL A 264 1.25 -18.82 27.77
N GLN A 265 1.58 -19.31 28.97
CA GLN A 265 2.24 -20.59 29.12
C GLN A 265 1.24 -21.66 28.71
N THR A 266 1.27 -22.05 27.44
CA THR A 266 0.65 -23.29 27.01
C THR A 266 1.37 -24.44 27.74
N THR A 267 0.70 -25.01 28.74
CA THR A 267 1.14 -26.17 29.53
C THR A 267 0.99 -27.50 28.80
N LEU A 268 0.48 -27.49 27.57
CA LEU A 268 0.61 -28.62 26.67
C LEU A 268 1.98 -28.50 26.00
N PRO A 269 2.91 -29.46 26.22
CA PRO A 269 4.11 -29.50 25.42
C PRO A 269 3.66 -29.60 23.96
N ALA A 270 3.94 -28.56 23.17
CA ALA A 270 3.90 -28.67 21.73
C ALA A 270 4.65 -29.96 21.38
N PRO A 271 4.07 -30.86 20.57
CA PRO A 271 4.77 -32.07 20.19
C PRO A 271 6.15 -31.64 19.72
N LYS A 272 7.20 -32.07 20.44
CA LYS A 272 8.58 -31.87 20.01
C LYS A 272 8.73 -32.71 18.76
N ILE A 273 8.36 -32.14 17.62
CA ILE A 273 8.76 -32.63 16.33
C ILE A 273 10.26 -32.42 16.34
N GLU A 274 10.99 -33.48 16.68
CA GLU A 274 12.44 -33.50 16.54
C GLU A 274 12.72 -33.44 15.04
N LEU A 275 12.84 -32.21 14.55
CA LEU A 275 13.23 -31.94 13.19
C LEU A 275 14.69 -32.43 13.05
N PRO A 276 14.98 -33.31 12.08
CA PRO A 276 16.34 -33.81 11.93
C PRO A 276 17.28 -32.65 11.60
N ALA A 277 18.45 -32.61 12.26
CA ALA A 277 19.42 -31.52 12.10
C ALA A 277 19.82 -31.28 10.63
N ARG A 278 19.71 -32.33 9.82
CA ARG A 278 19.91 -32.31 8.37
C ARG A 278 18.78 -33.05 7.70
N LYS A 279 18.30 -32.54 6.58
CA LYS A 279 17.41 -33.29 5.69
C LYS A 279 17.79 -33.05 4.25
N THR A 280 17.43 -33.97 3.39
CA THR A 280 17.56 -33.79 1.95
C THR A 280 16.24 -33.28 1.40
N ASN A 281 16.25 -32.17 0.67
CA ASN A 281 15.02 -31.68 0.01
C ASN A 281 14.69 -32.53 -1.24
N LYS A 282 13.54 -32.26 -1.88
CA LYS A 282 13.12 -32.97 -3.10
C LYS A 282 14.11 -32.81 -4.28
N ALA A 283 14.96 -31.78 -4.26
CA ALA A 283 15.99 -31.54 -5.25
C ALA A 283 17.32 -32.27 -4.92
N GLY A 284 17.37 -33.07 -3.85
CA GLY A 284 18.57 -33.80 -3.44
C GLY A 284 19.58 -32.95 -2.65
N GLN A 285 19.23 -31.72 -2.28
CA GLN A 285 20.15 -30.81 -1.57
C GLN A 285 20.14 -31.06 -0.07
N GLU A 286 21.32 -31.05 0.55
CA GLU A 286 21.47 -31.09 2.00
C GLU A 286 21.01 -29.75 2.61
N MET A 287 19.94 -29.82 3.38
CA MET A 287 19.38 -28.70 4.13
C MET A 287 19.77 -28.83 5.60
N ILE A 288 20.18 -27.73 6.21
CA ILE A 288 20.44 -27.67 7.66
C ILE A 288 19.23 -27.07 8.35
N LEU A 289 18.86 -27.65 9.49
CA LEU A 289 17.88 -27.06 10.39
C LEU A 289 18.50 -25.84 11.09
N ILE A 290 17.85 -24.70 10.94
CA ILE A 290 18.04 -23.55 11.81
C ILE A 290 17.01 -23.70 12.93
N PRO A 291 17.45 -23.91 14.18
CA PRO A 291 16.53 -24.14 15.28
C PRO A 291 15.66 -22.90 15.52
N ALA A 292 14.45 -23.12 16.03
CA ALA A 292 13.63 -22.04 16.53
C ALA A 292 14.38 -21.32 17.65
N GLY A 293 14.29 -20.00 17.70
CA GLY A 293 15.00 -19.23 18.68
C GLY A 293 14.77 -17.75 18.55
N GLU A 294 15.25 -17.04 19.56
CA GLU A 294 15.28 -15.60 19.61
C GLU A 294 16.66 -15.10 19.20
N PHE A 295 16.70 -14.04 18.42
CA PHE A 295 17.93 -13.36 18.07
C PHE A 295 17.71 -11.86 17.97
N LEU A 296 18.80 -11.10 18.15
CA LEU A 296 18.80 -9.66 18.00
C LEU A 296 18.88 -9.33 16.52
N MET A 297 17.86 -8.62 16.03
CA MET A 297 17.80 -8.08 14.68
C MET A 297 17.85 -6.56 14.76
N GLY A 298 18.60 -5.96 13.84
CA GLY A 298 18.78 -4.50 13.78
C GLY A 298 20.02 -4.00 14.51
N THR A 299 20.24 -2.70 14.39
CA THR A 299 21.45 -1.96 14.74
C THR A 299 21.19 -1.09 15.96
N THR A 300 22.16 -0.97 16.87
CA THR A 300 22.04 -0.13 18.07
C THR A 300 22.28 1.36 17.75
N ASP A 301 21.82 2.26 18.62
CA ASP A 301 22.06 3.70 18.47
C ASP A 301 23.56 4.07 18.43
N ALA A 302 24.38 3.33 19.18
CA ALA A 302 25.83 3.55 19.20
C ALA A 302 26.49 3.12 17.89
N GLU A 303 26.10 1.96 17.34
CA GLU A 303 26.58 1.47 16.04
C GLU A 303 26.11 2.36 14.91
N ALA A 304 24.86 2.82 15.00
CA ALA A 304 24.27 3.71 14.03
C ALA A 304 25.04 5.02 13.90
N GLN A 305 25.32 5.66 15.04
CA GLN A 305 26.12 6.88 15.09
C GLN A 305 27.56 6.68 14.65
N ARG A 306 28.12 5.47 14.80
CA ARG A 306 29.43 5.13 14.26
C ARG A 306 29.39 5.12 12.73
N VAL A 307 28.43 4.42 12.12
CA VAL A 307 28.28 4.34 10.65
C VAL A 307 28.05 5.73 10.05
N ILE A 308 27.22 6.57 10.67
CA ILE A 308 26.96 7.93 10.19
C ILE A 308 28.22 8.82 10.27
N ARG A 309 29.05 8.65 11.29
CA ARG A 309 30.33 9.37 11.38
C ARG A 309 31.34 8.93 10.32
N GLU A 310 31.34 7.64 9.97
CA GLU A 310 32.30 7.04 9.05
C GLU A 310 31.93 7.27 7.58
N TYR A 311 30.65 7.14 7.23
CA TYR A 311 30.15 7.20 5.85
C TYR A 311 29.39 8.50 5.53
N GLY A 312 29.22 9.39 6.50
CA GLY A 312 28.60 10.70 6.33
C GLY A 312 27.11 10.73 6.70
N LYS A 313 26.55 11.94 6.81
CA LYS A 313 25.16 12.17 7.24
C LYS A 313 24.12 11.54 6.32
N ASP A 314 24.44 11.37 5.04
CA ASP A 314 23.52 10.75 4.07
C ASP A 314 23.28 9.26 4.35
N TYR A 315 24.12 8.64 5.19
CA TYR A 315 23.92 7.27 5.66
C TYR A 315 22.96 7.15 6.85
N GLU A 316 22.57 8.27 7.46
CA GLU A 316 21.63 8.29 8.59
C GLU A 316 20.30 7.64 8.22
N GLN A 317 19.84 7.82 6.98
CA GLN A 317 18.62 7.19 6.51
C GLN A 317 18.71 5.66 6.47
N TYR A 318 19.81 5.08 5.97
CA TYR A 318 19.95 3.61 5.85
C TYR A 318 19.99 2.94 7.21
N VAL A 319 20.70 3.57 8.13
CA VAL A 319 20.89 3.04 9.48
C VAL A 319 19.62 3.18 10.32
N ARG A 320 18.81 4.23 10.10
CA ARG A 320 17.51 4.40 10.76
C ARG A 320 16.57 3.23 10.49
N TRP A 321 16.63 2.60 9.32
CA TRP A 321 15.82 1.42 8.98
C TRP A 321 16.28 0.14 9.65
N GLU A 322 17.53 0.12 10.12
CA GLU A 322 18.07 -0.99 10.90
C GLU A 322 17.82 -0.80 12.41
N GLN A 323 17.41 0.40 12.86
CA GLN A 323 17.10 0.70 14.26
C GLN A 323 15.59 0.60 14.57
N PRO A 324 15.20 0.31 15.82
CA PRO A 324 16.07 -0.12 16.91
C PRO A 324 16.39 -1.61 16.79
N GLN A 325 17.55 -1.99 17.31
CA GLN A 325 17.81 -3.39 17.60
C GLN A 325 16.71 -3.95 18.52
N HIS A 326 16.11 -5.06 18.13
CA HIS A 326 15.05 -5.72 18.89
C HIS A 326 15.15 -7.24 18.76
N THR A 327 14.55 -7.94 19.71
CA THR A 327 14.48 -9.40 19.72
C THR A 327 13.41 -9.88 18.74
N VAL A 328 13.79 -10.77 17.83
CA VAL A 328 12.88 -11.46 16.91
C VAL A 328 12.85 -12.94 17.25
N SER A 329 11.65 -13.52 17.33
CA SER A 329 11.45 -14.96 17.50
C SER A 329 11.12 -15.57 16.14
N LEU A 330 11.87 -16.61 15.74
CA LEU A 330 11.59 -17.38 14.54
C LEU A 330 11.33 -18.85 14.88
N ASP A 331 10.38 -19.43 14.16
CA ASP A 331 10.18 -20.87 14.13
C ASP A 331 11.35 -21.58 13.45
N ALA A 332 11.49 -22.87 13.71
CA ALA A 332 12.55 -23.68 13.11
C ALA A 332 12.31 -23.82 11.60
N PHE A 333 13.33 -23.54 10.79
CA PHE A 333 13.26 -23.66 9.34
C PHE A 333 14.51 -24.33 8.78
N TYR A 334 14.45 -24.75 7.52
CA TYR A 334 15.57 -25.38 6.84
C TYR A 334 16.13 -24.45 5.77
N ILE A 335 17.45 -24.29 5.77
CA ILE A 335 18.17 -23.56 4.72
C ILE A 335 19.18 -24.49 4.06
N SER A 336 19.44 -24.28 2.77
CA SER A 336 20.45 -25.04 2.05
C SER A 336 21.81 -24.85 2.71
N ARG A 337 22.53 -25.95 2.95
CA ARG A 337 23.87 -25.90 3.54
C ARG A 337 24.88 -25.18 2.66
N TYR A 338 24.68 -25.30 1.36
CA TYR A 338 25.54 -24.76 0.33
C TYR A 338 24.74 -23.80 -0.55
N LEU A 339 25.45 -22.83 -1.13
CA LEU A 339 24.91 -21.99 -2.18
C LEU A 339 24.46 -22.88 -3.36
N VAL A 340 23.36 -22.51 -3.99
CA VAL A 340 22.84 -23.24 -5.15
C VAL A 340 23.83 -23.08 -6.31
N THR A 341 24.33 -24.21 -6.83
CA THR A 341 25.25 -24.18 -7.97
C THR A 341 24.53 -23.85 -9.27
N ASN A 342 25.28 -23.38 -10.28
CA ASN A 342 24.71 -23.14 -11.59
C ASN A 342 24.08 -24.41 -12.20
N ALA A 343 24.71 -25.58 -12.03
CA ALA A 343 24.18 -26.84 -12.53
C ALA A 343 22.86 -27.26 -11.84
N GLU A 344 22.73 -27.05 -10.52
CA GLU A 344 21.49 -27.33 -9.79
C GLU A 344 20.40 -26.33 -10.15
N TYR A 345 20.76 -25.05 -10.24
CA TYR A 345 19.84 -24.03 -10.72
C TYR A 345 19.40 -24.32 -12.16
N LYS A 346 20.26 -24.91 -13.01
CA LYS A 346 19.92 -25.31 -14.38
C LYS A 346 18.88 -26.42 -14.39
N LYS A 347 18.97 -27.38 -13.48
CA LYS A 347 17.93 -28.42 -13.33
C LYS A 347 16.60 -27.82 -12.91
N PHE A 348 16.60 -26.85 -12.01
CA PHE A 348 15.40 -26.10 -11.65
C PHE A 348 14.84 -25.38 -12.88
N VAL A 349 15.69 -24.61 -13.59
CA VAL A 349 15.34 -23.93 -14.84
C VAL A 349 14.76 -24.90 -15.88
N ASP A 350 15.33 -26.08 -16.06
CA ASP A 350 14.85 -27.09 -17.02
C ASP A 350 13.52 -27.72 -16.60
N ALA A 351 13.32 -27.94 -15.31
CA ALA A 351 12.12 -28.57 -14.77
C ALA A 351 10.92 -27.62 -14.69
N THR A 352 11.16 -26.33 -14.44
CA THR A 352 10.11 -25.30 -14.28
C THR A 352 10.02 -24.34 -15.47
N ASN A 353 10.92 -24.49 -16.44
CA ASN A 353 11.11 -23.57 -17.56
C ASN A 353 11.40 -22.12 -17.11
N TYR A 354 12.05 -21.96 -15.95
CA TYR A 354 12.39 -20.66 -15.37
C TYR A 354 13.50 -19.95 -16.16
N LYS A 355 13.56 -18.62 -16.10
CA LYS A 355 14.55 -17.85 -16.87
C LYS A 355 15.98 -18.16 -16.42
N THR A 356 16.87 -18.46 -17.36
CA THR A 356 18.29 -18.62 -17.07
C THR A 356 18.91 -17.29 -16.62
N PRO A 357 19.84 -17.29 -15.64
CA PRO A 357 20.56 -16.09 -15.22
C PRO A 357 21.22 -15.36 -16.39
N GLN A 358 21.25 -14.04 -16.35
CA GLN A 358 21.73 -13.21 -17.48
C GLN A 358 23.17 -13.51 -17.92
N HIS A 359 23.99 -14.07 -17.03
CA HIS A 359 25.38 -14.41 -17.32
C HIS A 359 25.55 -15.79 -18.02
N TRP A 360 24.47 -16.55 -18.26
CA TRP A 360 24.52 -17.86 -18.94
C TRP A 360 24.32 -17.72 -20.46
N GLN A 361 25.36 -18.01 -21.25
CA GLN A 361 25.32 -17.81 -22.70
C GLN A 361 24.55 -18.95 -23.41
N ASN A 362 23.56 -18.60 -24.23
CA ASN A 362 22.72 -19.55 -24.96
C ASN A 362 22.10 -20.64 -24.07
N GLY A 363 21.77 -20.28 -22.81
CA GLY A 363 21.20 -21.19 -21.82
C GLY A 363 22.19 -22.24 -21.28
N LYS A 364 23.48 -22.13 -21.58
CA LYS A 364 24.53 -22.97 -20.99
C LYS A 364 25.05 -22.35 -19.71
N ILE A 365 25.24 -23.19 -18.69
CA ILE A 365 25.93 -22.78 -17.46
C ILE A 365 27.39 -22.38 -17.79
N PRO A 366 27.96 -21.38 -17.09
CA PRO A 366 29.34 -20.93 -17.26
C PRO A 366 30.37 -22.04 -16.99
#